data_AF-R8DE76-F1
#
_entry.id   AF-R8DE76-F1
#
_cell.length_a   1.000
_cell.length_b   1.000
_cell.length_c   1.000
_cell.angle_alpha   90.00
_cell.angle_beta   90.00
_cell.angle_gamma   90.00
#
_symmetry.space_group_name_H-M   'P 1'
#
loop_
_entity.id
_entity.type
_entity.pdbx_description
1 polymer ?
#
loop_
_entity_poly.entity_id
_entity_poly.type
_entity_poly.pdbx_seq_one_letter_code
_entity_poly.pdbx_strand_id
1 'polypeptide(L)'
;MNILKIIGIVAGVIVVAVIVFFVIMKYYLSKEDPDYVLNYIKEHKGDETCSLLIRKNGEVVTSVNENKKLPLASMAKIVIAVEFAKQVSEGKISRDEQISLQDLEKYYVKNTDGGAHPGWLEDAKARELVKSGQIALEEVAKG
;
A
#
# COMPACT_ATOMS: atom_id res chain seq x y z
N MET A 1 -3.53 -61.64 15.24
CA MET A 1 -4.01 -60.66 14.24
C MET A 1 -3.28 -60.93 12.93
N ASN A 2 -3.98 -61.08 11.81
CA ASN A 2 -3.34 -61.45 10.53
C ASN A 2 -2.29 -60.40 10.14
N ILE A 3 -1.13 -60.83 9.62
CA ILE A 3 -0.02 -59.96 9.20
C ILE A 3 -0.51 -58.81 8.30
N LEU A 4 -1.48 -59.08 7.42
CA LEU A 4 -2.13 -58.07 6.58
C LEU A 4 -2.78 -56.91 7.38
N LYS A 5 -3.40 -57.21 8.51
CA LYS A 5 -4.02 -56.21 9.39
C LYS A 5 -2.97 -55.35 10.10
N ILE A 6 -1.84 -55.95 10.49
CA ILE A 6 -0.72 -55.21 11.12
C ILE A 6 -0.09 -54.26 10.10
N ILE A 7 0.17 -54.73 8.88
CA ILE A 7 0.70 -53.91 7.78
C ILE A 7 -0.25 -52.75 7.46
N GLY A 8 -1.56 -53.02 7.39
CA GLY A 8 -2.57 -51.99 7.15
C GLY A 8 -2.61 -50.91 8.24
N ILE A 9 -2.50 -51.31 9.52
CA ILE A 9 -2.44 -50.36 10.65
C ILE A 9 -1.17 -49.51 10.58
N VAL A 10 -0.02 -50.13 10.33
CA VAL A 10 1.27 -49.40 10.24
C VAL A 10 1.24 -48.41 9.07
N ALA A 11 0.75 -48.83 7.90
CA ALA A 11 0.61 -47.95 6.75
C ALA A 11 -0.35 -46.78 7.05
N GLY A 12 -1.47 -47.03 7.73
CA GLY A 12 -2.41 -46.01 8.16
C GLY A 12 -1.79 -44.96 9.10
N VAL A 13 -1.00 -45.41 10.08
CA VAL A 13 -0.30 -44.50 11.02
C VAL A 13 0.71 -43.62 10.29
N ILE A 14 1.47 -44.18 9.34
CA ILE A 14 2.45 -43.42 8.55
C ILE A 14 1.75 -42.34 7.72
N VAL A 15 0.63 -42.67 7.06
CA VAL A 15 -0.14 -41.70 6.28
C VAL A 15 -0.64 -40.55 7.16
N VAL A 16 -1.18 -40.86 8.34
CA VAL A 16 -1.64 -39.83 9.29
C VAL A 16 -0.48 -38.94 9.75
N ALA A 17 0.68 -39.52 10.09
CA ALA A 17 1.86 -38.76 10.50
C ALA A 17 2.35 -37.80 9.41
N VAL A 18 2.34 -38.25 8.15
CA VAL A 18 2.71 -37.41 6.99
C VAL A 18 1.72 -36.26 6.81
N ILE A 19 0.41 -36.52 6.93
CA ILE A 19 -0.61 -35.46 6.84
C ILE A 19 -0.41 -34.43 7.95
N VAL A 20 -0.20 -34.86 9.19
CA VAL A 20 0.07 -33.98 10.33
C VAL A 20 1.32 -33.13 10.10
N PHE A 21 2.39 -33.73 9.59
CA PHE A 21 3.62 -33.02 9.24
C PHE A 21 3.37 -31.90 8.21
N PHE A 22 2.65 -32.18 7.12
CA PHE A 22 2.33 -31.18 6.10
C PHE A 22 1.42 -30.07 6.64
N VAL A 23 0.46 -30.38 7.54
CA VAL A 23 -0.39 -29.37 8.18
C VAL A 23 0.42 -28.45 9.08
N ILE A 24 1.31 -29.01 9.91
CA ILE A 24 2.20 -28.23 10.78
C ILE A 24 3.12 -27.35 9.93
N MET A 25 3.74 -27.91 8.89
CA MET A 25 4.62 -27.18 7.99
C MET A 25 3.89 -26.03 7.29
N LYS A 26 2.69 -26.27 6.76
CA LYS A 26 1.86 -25.20 6.15
C LYS A 26 1.56 -24.10 7.16
N TYR A 27 1.19 -24.44 8.39
CA TYR A 27 0.92 -23.48 9.46
C TYR A 27 2.14 -22.61 9.79
N TYR A 28 3.35 -23.19 9.86
CA TYR A 28 4.57 -22.43 10.13
C TYR A 28 5.01 -21.56 8.95
N LEU A 29 4.89 -22.07 7.71
CA LEU A 29 5.27 -21.32 6.51
C LEU A 29 4.26 -20.22 6.14
N SER A 30 3.01 -20.33 6.57
CA SER A 30 1.98 -19.31 6.33
C SER A 30 1.91 -18.24 7.43
N LYS A 31 2.76 -18.30 8.46
CA LYS A 31 2.79 -17.24 9.48
C LYS A 31 3.40 -15.98 8.88
N GLU A 32 2.64 -14.91 8.94
CA GLU A 32 3.17 -13.57 8.70
C GLU A 32 4.16 -13.26 9.83
N ASP A 33 5.40 -12.93 9.47
CA ASP A 33 6.39 -12.42 10.40
C ASP A 33 6.19 -10.91 10.53
N PRO A 34 5.67 -10.42 11.67
CA PRO A 34 5.44 -8.98 11.86
C PRO A 34 6.75 -8.18 11.84
N ASP A 35 7.89 -8.83 12.09
CA ASP A 35 9.21 -8.20 12.11
C ASP A 35 9.91 -8.26 10.75
N TYR A 36 9.33 -8.89 9.72
CA TYR A 36 9.98 -9.10 8.42
C TYR A 36 10.55 -7.79 7.83
N VAL A 37 9.73 -6.75 7.74
CA VAL A 37 10.13 -5.45 7.19
C VAL A 37 11.21 -4.80 8.06
N LEU A 38 11.07 -4.90 9.38
CA LEU A 38 12.03 -4.33 10.31
C LEU A 38 13.39 -5.03 10.25
N ASN A 39 13.39 -6.36 10.16
CA ASN A 39 14.59 -7.17 10.00
C ASN A 39 15.27 -6.89 8.66
N TYR A 40 14.50 -6.82 7.57
CA TYR A 40 15.01 -6.42 6.27
C TYR A 40 15.71 -5.04 6.32
N ILE A 41 15.08 -4.02 6.91
CA ILE A 41 15.68 -2.69 7.04
C ILE A 41 16.96 -2.72 7.89
N LYS A 42 16.98 -3.53 8.97
CA LYS A 42 18.16 -3.68 9.83
C LYS A 42 19.34 -4.35 9.13
N GLU A 43 19.06 -5.43 8.40
CA GLU A 43 20.06 -6.21 7.65
C GLU A 43 20.62 -5.43 6.47
N HIS A 44 19.76 -4.66 5.77
CA HIS A 44 20.12 -3.89 4.58
C HIS A 44 20.40 -2.41 4.85
N LYS A 45 20.63 -2.01 6.10
CA LYS A 45 20.85 -0.59 6.46
C LYS A 45 22.02 0.06 5.71
N GLY A 46 23.04 -0.72 5.36
CA GLY A 46 24.24 -0.25 4.65
C GLY A 46 24.07 -0.10 3.14
N ASP A 47 23.01 -0.67 2.57
CA ASP A 47 22.77 -0.64 1.12
C ASP A 47 22.15 0.69 0.68
N GLU A 48 21.70 1.51 1.63
CA GLU A 48 21.02 2.79 1.42
C GLU A 48 19.80 2.72 0.49
N THR A 49 19.23 1.53 0.32
CA THR A 49 18.01 1.28 -0.47
C THR A 49 16.73 1.45 0.35
N CYS A 50 16.87 1.55 1.68
CA CYS A 50 15.78 1.74 2.64
C CYS A 50 16.08 2.92 3.56
N SER A 51 15.02 3.62 3.97
CA SER A 51 15.05 4.69 4.96
C SER A 51 13.88 4.51 5.93
N LEU A 52 14.13 4.73 7.23
CA LEU A 52 13.13 4.67 8.29
C LEU A 52 13.39 5.80 9.28
N LEU A 53 12.35 6.54 9.62
CA LEU A 53 12.36 7.50 10.72
C LEU A 53 11.08 7.33 11.53
N ILE A 54 11.23 7.01 12.82
CA ILE A 54 10.10 6.95 13.74
C ILE A 54 10.30 8.04 14.78
N ARG A 55 9.32 8.94 14.88
CA ARG A 55 9.26 9.98 15.91
C ARG A 55 8.00 9.80 16.76
N LYS A 56 8.14 9.98 18.07
CA LYS A 56 7.03 9.97 19.03
C LYS A 56 7.13 11.21 19.88
N ASN A 57 6.10 12.06 19.85
CA ASN A 57 6.06 13.32 20.61
C ASN A 57 7.28 14.22 20.36
N GLY A 58 7.78 14.25 19.12
CA GLY A 58 8.96 15.05 18.74
C GLY A 58 10.30 14.35 18.97
N GLU A 59 10.36 13.28 19.76
CA GLU A 59 11.60 12.53 19.99
C GLU A 59 11.81 11.45 18.94
N VAL A 60 13.05 11.29 18.48
CA VAL A 60 13.45 10.23 17.56
C VAL A 60 13.54 8.91 18.33
N VAL A 61 12.68 7.96 17.98
CA VAL A 61 12.67 6.61 18.53
C VAL A 61 13.68 5.72 17.80
N THR A 62 13.75 5.85 16.48
CA THR A 62 14.76 5.18 15.64
C THR A 62 14.93 5.92 14.32
N SER A 63 16.14 5.86 13.75
CA SER A 63 16.44 6.35 12.41
C SER A 63 17.41 5.42 11.68
N VAL A 64 17.14 5.20 10.39
CA VAL A 64 17.99 4.49 9.44
C VAL A 64 17.96 5.29 8.15
N ASN A 65 19.12 5.78 7.69
CA ASN A 65 19.25 6.53 6.44
C ASN A 65 18.24 7.70 6.31
N GLU A 66 17.92 8.39 7.41
CA GLU A 66 16.83 9.38 7.46
C GLU A 66 16.98 10.54 6.46
N ASN A 67 18.21 10.85 6.04
CA ASN A 67 18.52 11.90 5.08
C ASN A 67 18.69 11.38 3.64
N LYS A 68 18.51 10.06 3.41
CA LYS A 68 18.61 9.46 2.09
C LYS A 68 17.36 9.79 1.28
N LYS A 69 17.55 10.47 0.15
CA LYS A 69 16.48 10.76 -0.79
C LYS A 69 16.12 9.49 -1.57
N LEU A 70 14.91 9.00 -1.36
CA LEU A 70 14.33 7.86 -2.08
C LEU A 70 13.08 8.31 -2.86
N PRO A 71 12.72 7.65 -3.97
CA PRO A 71 11.51 7.97 -4.71
C PRO A 71 10.26 7.83 -3.83
N LEU A 72 9.46 8.89 -3.73
CA LEU A 72 8.22 8.88 -2.93
C LEU A 72 7.07 8.12 -3.61
N ALA A 73 7.13 7.94 -4.93
CA ALA A 73 6.03 7.42 -5.73
C ALA A 73 4.70 8.11 -5.34
N SER A 74 3.63 7.35 -5.10
CA SER A 74 2.33 7.90 -4.69
C SER A 74 2.33 8.66 -3.36
N MET A 75 3.38 8.58 -2.53
CA MET A 75 3.48 9.40 -1.31
C MET A 75 3.66 10.90 -1.61
N ALA A 76 4.12 11.26 -2.81
CA ALA A 76 4.17 12.67 -3.23
C ALA A 76 2.80 13.37 -3.15
N LYS A 77 1.70 12.61 -3.30
CA LYS A 77 0.33 13.13 -3.15
C LYS A 77 0.04 13.70 -1.77
N ILE A 78 0.68 13.19 -0.71
CA ILE A 78 0.53 13.75 0.65
C ILE A 78 1.04 15.19 0.70
N VAL A 79 2.20 15.45 0.07
CA VAL A 79 2.78 16.81 -0.01
C VAL A 79 1.84 17.75 -0.77
N ILE A 80 1.27 17.27 -1.89
CA ILE A 80 0.30 18.02 -2.69
C ILE A 80 -0.98 18.32 -1.86
N ALA A 81 -1.52 17.34 -1.15
CA ALA A 81 -2.71 17.51 -0.31
C ALA A 81 -2.48 18.53 0.83
N VAL A 82 -1.30 18.51 1.45
CA VAL A 82 -0.91 19.51 2.47
C VAL A 82 -0.86 20.91 1.87
N GLU A 83 -0.24 21.07 0.69
CA GLU A 83 -0.16 22.37 0.03
C GLU A 83 -1.54 22.87 -0.43
N PHE A 84 -2.40 21.99 -0.96
CA PHE A 84 -3.79 22.30 -1.27
C PHE A 84 -4.53 22.84 -0.04
N ALA A 85 -4.49 22.12 1.09
CA ALA A 85 -5.16 22.51 2.32
C ALA A 85 -4.65 23.87 2.83
N LYS A 86 -3.33 24.10 2.75
CA LYS A 86 -2.70 25.37 3.10
C LYS A 86 -3.21 26.51 2.22
N GLN A 87 -3.18 26.36 0.90
CA GLN A 87 -3.64 27.42 -0.02
C GLN A 87 -5.13 27.72 0.12
N VAL A 88 -5.96 26.71 0.37
CA VAL A 88 -7.39 26.91 0.70
C VAL A 88 -7.54 27.72 1.99
N SER A 89 -6.78 27.37 3.05
CA SER A 89 -6.84 28.09 4.33
C SER A 89 -6.35 29.54 4.24
N GLU A 90 -5.40 29.81 3.34
CA GLU A 90 -4.88 31.15 3.07
C GLU A 90 -5.77 31.95 2.09
N GLY A 91 -6.85 31.35 1.58
CA GLY A 91 -7.76 31.99 0.61
C GLY A 91 -7.14 32.20 -0.77
N LYS A 92 -6.04 31.53 -1.10
CA LYS A 92 -5.36 31.63 -2.40
C LYS A 92 -6.09 30.89 -3.51
N ILE A 93 -6.74 29.78 -3.15
CA ILE A 93 -7.57 28.95 -4.03
C ILE A 93 -8.89 28.64 -3.33
N SER A 94 -9.93 28.37 -4.11
CA SER A 94 -11.20 27.87 -3.59
C SER A 94 -11.28 26.36 -3.75
N ARG A 95 -11.66 25.64 -2.69
CA ARG A 95 -11.90 24.19 -2.76
C ARG A 95 -13.04 23.82 -3.73
N ASP A 96 -14.01 24.73 -3.89
CA ASP A 96 -15.20 24.56 -4.71
C ASP A 96 -15.01 25.04 -6.16
N GLU A 97 -13.80 25.50 -6.50
CA GLU A 97 -13.45 25.90 -7.86
C GLU A 97 -13.75 24.75 -8.83
N GLN A 98 -14.50 25.04 -9.89
CA GLN A 98 -14.89 24.04 -10.87
C GLN A 98 -13.81 23.91 -11.93
N ILE A 99 -13.17 22.74 -11.97
CA ILE A 99 -12.09 22.41 -12.88
C ILE A 99 -12.63 21.60 -14.05
N SER A 100 -12.28 22.01 -15.27
CA SER A 100 -12.62 21.28 -16.48
C SER A 100 -11.91 19.93 -16.52
N LEU A 101 -12.67 18.85 -16.74
CA LEU A 101 -12.08 17.53 -16.99
C LEU A 101 -11.19 17.56 -18.24
N GLN A 102 -11.55 18.33 -19.26
CA GLN A 102 -10.73 18.47 -20.46
C GLN A 102 -9.36 19.08 -20.16
N ASP A 103 -9.27 19.96 -19.16
CA ASP A 103 -7.99 20.53 -18.73
C ASP A 103 -7.18 19.52 -17.91
N LEU A 104 -7.83 18.76 -17.02
CA LEU A 104 -7.18 17.69 -16.26
C LEU A 104 -6.58 16.61 -17.17
N GLU A 105 -7.31 16.19 -18.21
CA GLU A 105 -6.85 15.17 -19.17
C GLU A 105 -5.56 15.55 -19.91
N LYS A 106 -5.20 16.84 -19.99
CA LYS A 106 -3.92 17.27 -20.58
C LYS A 106 -2.71 16.84 -19.75
N TYR A 107 -2.91 16.59 -18.45
CA TYR A 107 -1.86 16.17 -17.52
C TYR A 107 -1.84 14.66 -17.30
N TYR A 108 -2.83 13.94 -17.82
CA TYR A 108 -2.88 12.48 -17.74
C TYR A 108 -1.96 11.85 -18.77
N VAL A 109 -1.02 11.02 -18.30
CA VAL A 109 -0.15 10.21 -19.16
C VAL A 109 -0.60 8.76 -19.08
N LYS A 110 -1.14 8.26 -20.19
CA LYS A 110 -1.72 6.91 -20.27
C LYS A 110 -0.72 5.83 -19.86
N ASN A 111 -1.20 4.86 -19.07
CA ASN A 111 -0.45 3.69 -18.60
C ASN A 111 0.73 3.99 -17.65
N THR A 112 0.74 5.13 -16.97
CA THR A 112 1.83 5.51 -16.03
C THR A 112 1.46 5.41 -14.56
N ASP A 113 0.18 5.25 -14.26
CA ASP A 113 -0.38 5.38 -12.91
C ASP A 113 -1.10 4.11 -12.42
N GLY A 114 -0.93 2.99 -13.15
CA GLY A 114 -1.60 1.73 -12.84
C GLY A 114 -3.13 1.78 -13.00
N GLY A 115 -3.68 2.77 -13.71
CA GLY A 115 -5.11 2.94 -13.88
C GLY A 115 -5.79 3.77 -12.79
N ALA A 116 -5.02 4.48 -11.96
CA ALA A 116 -5.56 5.32 -10.90
C ALA A 116 -6.47 6.45 -11.42
N HIS A 117 -6.03 7.19 -12.45
CA HIS A 117 -6.79 8.28 -13.07
C HIS A 117 -8.13 7.81 -13.67
N PRO A 118 -8.19 6.79 -14.55
CA PRO A 118 -9.46 6.29 -15.05
C PRO A 118 -10.36 5.74 -13.95
N GLY A 119 -9.80 5.04 -12.95
CA GLY A 119 -10.58 4.52 -11.80
C GLY A 119 -11.18 5.64 -10.95
N TRP A 120 -10.42 6.70 -10.67
CA TRP A 120 -10.93 7.89 -9.99
C TRP A 120 -12.03 8.58 -10.78
N LEU A 121 -11.86 8.73 -12.10
CA LEU A 121 -12.85 9.37 -12.96
C LEU A 121 -14.17 8.57 -13.03
N GLU A 122 -14.08 7.24 -13.03
CA GLU A 122 -15.25 6.34 -12.94
C GLU A 122 -15.98 6.50 -11.60
N ASP A 123 -15.27 6.49 -10.47
CA ASP A 123 -15.84 6.73 -9.13
C ASP A 123 -16.52 8.11 -9.04
N ALA A 124 -15.84 9.16 -9.51
CA ALA A 124 -16.36 10.52 -9.47
C ALA A 124 -17.66 10.69 -10.27
N LYS A 125 -17.75 10.00 -11.43
CA LYS A 125 -18.98 9.95 -12.24
C LYS A 125 -20.08 9.15 -11.56
N ALA A 126 -19.75 7.99 -10.99
CA ALA A 126 -20.72 7.16 -10.27
C ALA A 126 -21.32 7.87 -9.04
N ARG A 127 -20.55 8.77 -8.42
CA ARG A 127 -20.98 9.62 -7.30
C ARG A 127 -21.63 10.94 -7.72
N GLU A 128 -21.87 11.15 -9.02
CA GLU A 128 -22.49 12.35 -9.58
C GLU A 128 -21.75 13.66 -9.24
N LEU A 129 -20.44 13.57 -9.02
CA LEU A 129 -19.59 14.73 -8.69
C LEU A 129 -19.21 15.52 -9.93
N VAL A 130 -19.21 14.87 -11.09
CA VAL A 130 -18.95 15.52 -12.38
C VAL A 130 -20.22 16.18 -12.89
N LYS A 131 -20.19 17.50 -13.05
CA LYS A 131 -21.31 18.31 -13.57
C LYS A 131 -20.86 19.08 -14.78
N SER A 132 -21.55 18.91 -15.91
CA SER A 132 -21.22 19.62 -17.16
C SER A 132 -19.75 19.50 -17.60
N GLY A 133 -19.12 18.34 -17.35
CA GLY A 133 -17.71 18.11 -17.69
C GLY A 133 -16.72 18.79 -16.75
N GLN A 134 -17.17 19.26 -15.59
CA GLN A 134 -16.36 19.88 -14.56
C GLN A 134 -16.47 19.12 -13.24
N ILE A 135 -15.49 19.33 -12.36
CA ILE A 135 -15.46 18.75 -11.02
C ILE A 135 -14.82 19.76 -10.05
N ALA A 136 -15.24 19.75 -8.78
CA ALA A 136 -14.63 20.61 -7.77
C ALA A 136 -13.14 20.28 -7.58
N LEU A 137 -12.30 21.31 -7.40
CA LEU A 137 -10.86 21.18 -7.17
C LEU A 137 -10.54 20.28 -5.97
N GLU A 138 -11.39 20.29 -4.94
CA GLU A 138 -11.27 19.36 -3.82
C GLU A 138 -11.30 17.89 -4.24
N GLU A 139 -12.17 17.51 -5.19
CA GLU A 139 -12.28 16.13 -5.65
C GLU A 139 -11.09 15.74 -6.53
N VAL A 140 -10.44 16.71 -7.19
CA VAL A 140 -9.15 16.51 -7.85
C VAL A 140 -8.05 16.27 -6.82
N ALA A 141 -8.02 17.03 -5.72
CA ALA A 141 -7.01 16.84 -4.68
C ALA A 141 -7.16 15.50 -3.91
N LYS A 142 -8.35 14.90 -3.93
CA LYS A 142 -8.63 13.59 -3.31
C LYS A 142 -8.24 12.39 -4.17
N GLY A 143 -8.04 12.57 -5.48
CA GLY A 143 -7.74 11.50 -6.45
C GLY A 143 -6.34 11.56 -7.03
#